data_AF-A0A8J2M2I3-F1
#
_entry.id   AF-A0A8J2M2I3-F1
#
_cell.length_a   1.000
_cell.length_b   1.000
_cell.length_c   1.000
_cell.angle_alpha   90.00
_cell.angle_beta   90.00
_cell.angle_gamma   90.00
#
_symmetry.space_group_name_H-M   'P 1'
#
loop_
_entity.id
_entity.type
_entity.pdbx_description
1 polymer ?
#
loop_
_entity_poly.entity_id
_entity_poly.type
_entity_poly.pdbx_seq_one_letter_code
_entity_poly.pdbx_strand_id
1 'polypeptide(L)'
;DSKFQVKRAQIEAAEWKYKNGYNMSVEQLSRRMADLNQYYTQNAELRSLGCVMLLISYDDEEGPQIFRVDPAGYYRGMRGVGVGVKQQPANSFLEKKLKKKTDYDYDGTVQ
;
A
#
# COMPACT_ATOMS: atom_id res chain seq x y z
N ASP A 1 -15.53 4.16 -2.33
CA ASP A 1 -14.52 3.60 -1.40
C ASP A 1 -13.11 4.08 -1.70
N SER A 2 -12.60 3.92 -2.93
CA SER A 2 -11.22 4.36 -3.24
C SER A 2 -10.98 5.84 -2.99
N LYS A 3 -11.86 6.74 -3.47
CA LYS A 3 -11.76 8.19 -3.19
C LYS A 3 -11.78 8.51 -1.69
N PHE A 4 -12.59 7.77 -0.93
CA PHE A 4 -12.69 7.92 0.52
C PHE A 4 -11.38 7.48 1.20
N GLN A 5 -10.85 6.30 0.86
CA GLN A 5 -9.58 5.82 1.42
C GLN A 5 -8.41 6.74 1.07
N VAL A 6 -8.33 7.24 -0.16
CA VAL A 6 -7.29 8.21 -0.57
C VAL A 6 -7.40 9.48 0.26
N LYS A 7 -8.59 10.05 0.40
CA LYS A 7 -8.78 11.27 1.21
C LYS A 7 -8.43 11.04 2.67
N ARG A 8 -8.81 9.87 3.21
CA ARG A 8 -8.47 9.48 4.59
C ARG A 8 -6.97 9.35 4.80
N ALA A 9 -6.26 8.69 3.89
CA ALA A 9 -4.81 8.55 3.93
C ALA A 9 -4.09 9.91 3.88
N GLN A 10 -4.56 10.83 3.03
CA GLN A 10 -4.02 12.21 2.96
C GLN A 10 -4.19 12.96 4.29
N ILE A 11 -5.34 12.81 4.94
CA ILE A 11 -5.61 13.43 6.24
C ILE A 11 -4.69 12.83 7.33
N GLU A 12 -4.61 11.50 7.41
CA GLU A 12 -3.75 10.81 8.40
C GLU A 12 -2.27 11.22 8.23
N ALA A 13 -1.77 11.29 6.99
CA ALA A 13 -0.41 11.75 6.72
C ALA A 13 -0.18 13.23 7.07
N ALA A 14 -1.14 14.10 6.76
CA ALA A 14 -1.05 15.53 7.08
C ALA A 14 -1.08 15.77 8.61
N GLU A 15 -1.97 15.08 9.33
CA GLU A 15 -2.04 15.15 10.79
C GLU A 15 -0.76 14.63 11.45
N TRP A 16 -0.19 13.54 10.93
CA TRP A 16 1.10 13.02 11.40
C TRP A 16 2.20 14.08 11.25
N LYS A 17 2.31 14.68 10.06
CA LYS A 17 3.32 15.71 9.79
C LYS A 17 3.15 16.92 10.69
N TYR A 18 1.91 17.36 10.90
CA TYR A 18 1.62 18.47 11.80
C TYR A 18 2.02 18.16 13.25
N LYS A 19 1.75 16.95 13.75
CA LYS A 19 2.03 16.56 15.14
C LYS A 19 3.50 16.28 15.41
N ASN A 20 4.19 15.64 14.46
CA ASN A 20 5.54 15.12 14.67
C ASN A 20 6.65 15.94 13.99
N GLY A 21 6.30 16.83 13.06
CA GLY A 21 7.26 17.68 12.34
C GLY A 21 7.98 17.02 11.16
N TYR A 22 7.72 15.73 10.88
CA TYR A 22 8.31 14.99 9.75
C TYR A 22 7.25 14.17 9.00
N ASN A 23 7.57 13.74 7.77
CA ASN A 23 6.63 12.98 6.94
C ASN A 23 6.37 11.58 7.53
N MET A 24 5.15 11.09 7.43
CA MET A 24 4.79 9.73 7.85
C MET A 24 5.41 8.71 6.90
N SER A 25 6.02 7.64 7.42
CA SER A 25 6.52 6.57 6.56
C SER A 25 5.35 5.82 5.92
N VAL A 26 5.56 5.25 4.72
CA VAL A 26 4.49 4.52 4.03
C VAL A 26 4.05 3.28 4.81
N GLU A 27 4.96 2.65 5.56
CA GLU A 27 4.64 1.53 6.42
C GLU A 27 3.65 1.96 7.52
N GLN A 28 3.96 3.06 8.21
CA GLN A 28 3.10 3.61 9.26
C GLN A 28 1.73 3.98 8.69
N LEU A 29 1.69 4.64 7.54
CA LEU A 29 0.43 5.00 6.89
C LEU A 29 -0.36 3.75 6.48
N SER A 30 0.32 2.72 5.97
CA SER A 30 -0.31 1.46 5.57
C SER A 30 -0.91 0.72 6.76
N ARG A 31 -0.18 0.64 7.87
CA ARG A 31 -0.69 0.09 9.14
C ARG A 31 -1.92 0.85 9.61
N ARG A 32 -1.85 2.19 9.62
CA ARG A 32 -2.98 3.04 10.03
C ARG A 32 -4.22 2.83 9.16
N MET A 33 -4.04 2.72 7.85
CA MET A 33 -5.15 2.43 6.93
C MET A 33 -5.71 1.01 7.13
N ALA A 34 -4.87 0.02 7.42
CA ALA A 34 -5.32 -1.32 7.79
C ALA A 34 -6.17 -1.31 9.08
N ASP A 35 -5.71 -0.64 10.15
CA ASP A 35 -6.46 -0.53 11.40
C ASP A 35 -7.84 0.12 11.18
N LEU A 36 -7.89 1.18 10.35
CA LEU A 36 -9.15 1.82 9.96
C LEU A 36 -10.05 0.87 9.16
N ASN A 37 -9.49 0.11 8.21
CA ASN A 37 -10.25 -0.88 7.45
C ASN A 37 -10.81 -1.99 8.36
N GLN A 38 -10.03 -2.43 9.35
CA GLN A 38 -10.46 -3.40 10.36
C GLN A 38 -11.62 -2.87 11.20
N TYR A 39 -11.63 -1.58 11.53
CA TYR A 39 -12.77 -0.96 12.22
C TYR A 39 -14.07 -1.11 11.39
N TYR A 40 -14.02 -0.93 10.07
CA TYR A 40 -15.19 -1.15 9.20
C TYR A 40 -15.68 -2.60 9.13
N THR A 41 -14.84 -3.59 9.47
CA THR A 41 -15.25 -5.02 9.43
C THR A 41 -15.82 -5.52 10.76
N GLN A 42 -15.50 -4.85 11.87
CA GLN A 42 -15.92 -5.27 13.22
C GLN A 42 -17.17 -4.56 13.74
N ASN A 43 -17.54 -3.41 13.17
CA ASN A 43 -18.73 -2.66 13.59
C ASN A 43 -19.95 -3.07 12.77
N ALA A 44 -21.00 -3.57 13.44
CA ALA A 44 -22.19 -4.12 12.80
C ALA A 44 -23.00 -3.12 11.95
N GLU A 45 -22.91 -1.83 12.24
CA GLU A 45 -23.58 -0.76 11.49
C GLU A 45 -22.80 -0.30 10.25
N LEU A 46 -21.55 -0.77 10.11
CA LEU A 46 -20.67 -0.41 9.02
C LEU A 46 -20.55 -1.56 8.03
N ARG A 47 -20.25 -1.20 6.78
CA ARG A 47 -19.85 -2.17 5.77
C ARG A 47 -18.34 -2.10 5.54
N SER A 48 -17.76 -3.22 5.11
CA SER A 48 -16.38 -3.25 4.65
C SER A 48 -16.17 -2.35 3.42
N LEU A 49 -14.95 -1.86 3.27
CA LEU A 49 -14.54 -1.08 2.12
C LEU A 49 -14.26 -2.03 0.94
N GLY A 50 -14.71 -1.67 -0.26
CA GLY A 50 -14.64 -2.54 -1.45
C GLY A 50 -13.39 -2.33 -2.31
N CYS A 51 -12.25 -1.94 -1.74
CA CYS A 51 -11.02 -1.72 -2.51
C CYS A 51 -9.75 -2.05 -1.74
N VAL A 52 -8.75 -2.54 -2.48
CA VAL A 52 -7.37 -2.72 -2.01
C VAL A 52 -6.59 -1.45 -2.34
N MET A 53 -5.71 -1.02 -1.43
CA MET A 53 -4.77 0.07 -1.70
C MET A 53 -3.39 -0.48 -2.01
N LEU A 54 -2.73 0.12 -2.99
CA LEU A 54 -1.29 0.02 -3.18
C LEU A 54 -0.70 1.39 -2.86
N LEU A 55 0.11 1.45 -1.82
CA LEU A 55 0.85 2.64 -1.40
C LEU A 55 2.29 2.47 -1.85
N ILE A 56 2.82 3.48 -2.53
CA ILE A 56 4.17 3.50 -3.07
C ILE A 56 4.83 4.78 -2.56
N SER A 57 6.02 4.65 -1.99
CA SER A 57 6.82 5.79 -1.57
C SER A 57 8.29 5.57 -1.88
N TYR A 58 9.03 6.65 -1.78
CA TYR A 58 10.47 6.63 -1.71
C TYR A 58 10.85 7.20 -0.34
N ASP A 59 11.58 6.40 0.44
CA ASP A 59 12.14 6.78 1.72
C ASP A 59 13.64 7.04 1.54
N ASP A 60 14.19 8.04 2.22
CA ASP A 60 15.59 8.44 2.05
C ASP A 60 16.57 7.39 2.64
N GLU A 61 16.13 6.60 3.63
CA GLU A 61 16.95 5.57 4.28
C GLU A 61 16.67 4.18 3.68
N GLU A 62 15.39 3.83 3.52
CA GLU A 62 14.96 2.49 3.09
C GLU A 62 14.77 2.37 1.56
N GLY A 63 14.80 3.50 0.84
CA GLY A 63 14.62 3.56 -0.60
C GLY A 63 13.17 3.32 -1.07
N PRO A 64 12.95 2.73 -2.26
CA PRO A 64 11.61 2.53 -2.81
C PRO A 64 10.84 1.44 -2.05
N GLN A 65 9.65 1.80 -1.57
CA GLN A 65 8.80 0.91 -0.78
C GLN A 65 7.40 0.80 -1.39
N ILE A 66 6.86 -0.42 -1.36
CA ILE A 66 5.49 -0.71 -1.82
C ILE A 66 4.76 -1.49 -0.73
N PHE A 67 3.59 -1.02 -0.35
CA PHE A 67 2.71 -1.66 0.62
C PHE A 67 1.33 -1.90 0.03
N ARG A 68 0.81 -3.10 0.28
CA ARG A 68 -0.57 -3.47 -0.01
C ARG A 68 -1.39 -3.37 1.26
N VAL A 69 -2.57 -2.76 1.18
CA VAL A 69 -3.58 -2.75 2.26
C VAL A 69 -4.87 -3.35 1.75
N ASP A 70 -5.30 -4.43 2.40
CA ASP A 70 -6.53 -5.13 2.10
C ASP A 70 -7.70 -4.57 2.93
N PRO A 71 -8.93 -4.62 2.39
CA PRO A 71 -10.12 -4.13 3.10
C PRO A 71 -10.47 -4.94 4.36
N ALA A 72 -9.88 -6.12 4.54
CA ALA A 72 -10.00 -6.92 5.74
C ALA A 72 -9.18 -6.38 6.93
N GLY A 73 -8.39 -5.32 6.73
CA GLY A 73 -7.52 -4.76 7.75
C GLY A 73 -6.12 -5.40 7.79
N TYR A 74 -5.74 -6.11 6.73
CA TYR A 74 -4.40 -6.65 6.58
C TYR A 74 -3.52 -5.69 5.76
N TYR A 75 -2.26 -5.53 6.13
CA TYR A 75 -1.27 -4.82 5.30
C TYR A 75 0.04 -5.60 5.20
N ARG A 76 0.76 -5.41 4.09
CA ARG A 76 2.07 -6.05 3.88
C ARG A 76 2.96 -5.26 2.93
N GLY A 77 4.24 -5.14 3.28
CA GLY A 77 5.29 -4.68 2.37
C GLY A 77 5.63 -5.73 1.31
N MET A 78 5.78 -5.32 0.05
CA MET A 78 6.04 -6.23 -1.07
C MET A 78 7.10 -5.65 -2.01
N ARG A 79 7.93 -6.51 -2.60
CA ARG A 79 8.94 -6.11 -3.60
C ARG A 79 8.33 -5.86 -4.98
N GLY A 80 7.15 -6.41 -5.22
CA GLY A 80 6.36 -6.25 -6.43
C GLY A 80 5.03 -6.97 -6.25
N VAL A 81 3.94 -6.33 -6.67
CA VAL A 81 2.59 -6.87 -6.52
C VAL A 81 1.68 -6.34 -7.62
N GLY A 82 0.96 -7.25 -8.26
CA GLY A 82 -0.24 -6.98 -9.05
C GLY A 82 -1.48 -7.25 -8.22
N VAL A 83 -2.48 -6.37 -8.35
CA VAL A 83 -3.78 -6.47 -7.68
C VAL A 83 -4.89 -6.34 -8.71
N GLY A 84 -5.95 -7.13 -8.56
CA GLY A 84 -7.14 -7.07 -9.40
C GLY A 84 -7.30 -8.27 -10.33
N VAL A 85 -7.99 -8.06 -11.45
CA VAL A 85 -8.28 -9.12 -12.42
C VAL A 85 -6.96 -9.65 -13.01
N LYS A 86 -6.80 -10.98 -13.04
CA LYS A 86 -5.56 -11.66 -13.48
C LYS A 86 -4.30 -11.33 -12.66
N GLN A 87 -4.46 -10.98 -11.37
CA GLN A 87 -3.33 -10.75 -10.47
C GLN A 87 -2.40 -11.97 -10.30
N GLN A 88 -2.92 -13.20 -10.39
CA GLN A 88 -2.12 -14.41 -10.18
C GLN A 88 -1.01 -14.56 -11.25
N PRO A 89 -1.31 -14.57 -12.56
CA PRO A 89 -0.28 -14.50 -13.60
C PRO A 89 0.71 -13.34 -13.44
N ALA A 90 0.23 -12.14 -13.10
CA ALA A 90 1.08 -10.97 -12.91
C ALA A 90 2.06 -11.16 -11.75
N ASN A 91 1.58 -11.67 -10.61
CA ASN A 91 2.41 -11.94 -9.44
C ASN A 91 3.43 -13.05 -9.71
N SER A 92 3.04 -14.12 -10.42
CA SER A 92 3.99 -15.18 -10.82
C SER A 92 5.08 -14.65 -11.77
N PHE A 93 4.75 -13.73 -12.66
CA PHE A 93 5.74 -13.05 -13.51
C PHE A 93 6.69 -12.18 -12.69
N LEU A 94 6.15 -11.32 -11.83
CA LEU A 94 6.93 -10.44 -10.96
C LEU A 94 7.87 -11.24 -10.05
N GLU A 95 7.39 -12.33 -9.45
CA GLU A 95 8.21 -13.20 -8.60
C GLU A 95 9.41 -13.78 -9.37
N LYS A 96 9.22 -14.22 -10.62
CA LYS A 96 10.33 -14.73 -11.46
C LYS A 96 11.28 -13.62 -11.88
N LYS A 97 10.78 -12.43 -12.25
CA LYS A 97 11.59 -11.27 -12.70
C LYS A 97 12.43 -10.72 -11.54
N LEU A 98 11.83 -10.52 -10.37
CA LEU A 98 12.47 -9.94 -9.19
C LEU A 98 13.38 -10.91 -8.41
N LYS A 99 13.24 -12.23 -8.61
CA LYS A 99 14.21 -13.22 -8.10
C LYS A 99 15.54 -13.19 -8.84
N LYS A 100 15.53 -12.86 -10.14
CA LYS A 100 16.73 -12.90 -10.99
C LYS A 100 17.60 -11.66 -10.87
N LYS A 101 16.96 -10.49 -10.85
CA LYS A 101 17.61 -9.18 -10.80
C LYS A 101 16.67 -8.22 -10.10
N THR A 102 17.24 -7.25 -9.40
CA THR A 102 16.51 -6.30 -8.56
C THR A 102 16.85 -4.86 -8.90
N ASP A 103 17.99 -4.65 -9.56
CA ASP A 103 18.46 -3.37 -10.04
C ASP A 103 18.14 -3.26 -11.54
N TYR A 104 17.04 -2.61 -11.86
CA TYR A 104 16.60 -2.36 -13.23
C TYR A 104 16.76 -0.88 -13.53
N ASP A 105 17.17 -0.57 -14.76
CA ASP A 105 17.03 0.76 -15.31
C ASP A 105 15.55 1.09 -15.58
N TYR A 106 15.28 2.33 -15.96
CA TYR A 106 13.92 2.80 -16.22
C TYR A 106 13.22 1.92 -17.28
N ASP A 107 13.89 1.68 -18.41
CA ASP A 107 13.31 0.92 -19.53
C ASP A 107 13.08 -0.55 -19.16
N GLY A 108 14.00 -1.19 -18.43
CA GLY A 108 13.81 -2.55 -17.94
C GLY A 108 12.71 -2.70 -16.89
N THR A 109 12.41 -1.61 -16.16
CA THR A 109 11.33 -1.57 -15.16
C THR A 109 9.95 -1.43 -15.79
N VAL A 110 9.80 -0.59 -16.84
CA VAL A 110 8.51 -0.28 -17.47
C VAL A 110 8.02 -1.38 -18.43
N GLN A 111 8.92 -2.26 -18.91
CA GLN A 111 8.61 -3.42 -19.78
C GLN A 111 7.66 -4.46 -19.19
#